data_AF-A0A9D6GS78-F1
#
_entry.id   AF-A0A9D6GS78-F1
#
_cell.length_a   1.000
_cell.length_b   1.000
_cell.length_c   1.000
_cell.angle_alpha   90.00
_cell.angle_beta   90.00
_cell.angle_gamma   90.00
#
_symmetry.space_group_name_H-M   'P 1'
#
loop_
_entity.id
_entity.type
_entity.pdbx_description
1 polymer ?
#
loop_
_entity_poly.entity_id
_entity_poly.type
_entity_poly.pdbx_seq_one_letter_code
_entity_poly.pdbx_strand_id
1 'polypeptide(L)'
;MKNLKVFTGWVSAVSMLAACVGFLIVFQVAPQAAIARFCVDLGALLALVAIVVAVPKTQELRSDEVTDALRDLARGKYERRLASKENDPLSGVIQAFNELAGTLSDNADPGIHRLKSFRSLRYEPVVARQMVHEAHSFHPELGQVQPLPRAFEGRNLRALYEEFREAHKKFGNEPSDFETFAETLDRAREELMKQHQVKSVRFEVVLESGEVALRPRLVR
;
A
#
# COMPACT_ATOMS: atom_id res chain seq x y z
N MET A 1 2.71 -3.40 -33.65
CA MET A 1 4.05 -3.19 -33.04
C MET A 1 5.16 -2.81 -34.03
N LYS A 2 5.19 -3.29 -35.29
CA LYS A 2 6.24 -2.93 -36.27
C LYS A 2 6.27 -1.42 -36.62
N ASN A 3 5.09 -0.78 -36.75
CA ASN A 3 4.99 0.64 -37.10
C ASN A 3 5.48 1.59 -36.00
N LEU A 4 5.44 1.16 -34.73
CA LEU A 4 5.88 1.98 -33.60
C LEU A 4 7.41 2.12 -33.57
N LYS A 5 8.14 1.04 -33.89
CA LYS A 5 9.62 1.05 -33.97
C LYS A 5 10.14 1.93 -35.11
N VAL A 6 9.47 1.88 -36.26
CA VAL A 6 9.83 2.72 -37.42
C VAL A 6 9.56 4.18 -37.10
N PHE A 7 8.41 4.50 -36.49
CA PHE A 7 8.08 5.86 -36.09
C PHE A 7 9.08 6.45 -35.09
N THR A 8 9.47 5.67 -34.06
CA THR A 8 10.51 6.12 -33.11
C THR A 8 11.87 6.38 -33.76
N GLY A 9 12.24 5.60 -34.78
CA GLY A 9 13.50 5.81 -35.51
C GLY A 9 13.50 7.06 -36.40
N TRP A 10 12.37 7.39 -37.01
CA TRP A 10 12.21 8.63 -37.78
C TRP A 10 12.24 9.86 -36.88
N VAL A 11 11.55 9.82 -35.74
CA VAL A 11 11.55 10.94 -34.78
C VAL A 11 12.96 11.20 -34.24
N SER A 12 13.74 10.16 -33.92
CA SER A 12 15.12 10.35 -33.47
C SER A 12 16.02 10.93 -34.56
N ALA A 13 15.87 10.48 -35.81
CA ALA A 13 16.67 10.97 -36.93
C ALA A 13 16.40 12.45 -37.23
N VAL A 14 15.13 12.86 -37.24
CA VAL A 14 14.73 14.26 -37.46
C VAL A 14 15.21 15.15 -36.30
N SER A 15 15.09 14.69 -35.06
CA SER A 15 15.59 15.43 -33.89
C SER A 15 17.10 15.63 -33.94
N MET A 16 17.86 14.60 -34.33
CA MET A 16 19.31 14.65 -34.40
C MET A 16 19.76 15.61 -35.52
N LEU A 17 19.07 15.59 -36.66
CA LEU A 17 19.35 16.49 -37.78
C LEU A 17 19.04 17.95 -37.42
N ALA A 18 17.92 18.21 -36.73
CA ALA A 18 17.57 19.55 -36.24
C ALA A 18 18.62 20.08 -35.23
N ALA A 19 19.11 19.23 -34.32
CA ALA A 19 20.17 19.59 -33.38
C ALA A 19 21.49 19.92 -34.09
N CYS A 20 21.90 19.13 -35.10
CA CYS A 20 23.10 19.40 -35.88
C CYS A 20 23.00 20.71 -36.68
N VAL A 21 21.85 20.99 -37.29
CA VAL A 21 21.62 22.24 -38.04
C VAL A 21 21.64 23.44 -37.09
N GLY A 22 20.97 23.35 -35.94
CA GLY A 22 20.99 24.40 -34.92
C GLY A 22 22.40 24.67 -34.39
N PHE A 23 23.19 23.62 -34.16
CA PHE A 23 24.59 23.74 -33.77
C PHE A 23 25.42 24.45 -34.84
N LEU A 24 25.30 24.05 -36.12
CA LEU A 24 26.04 24.68 -37.23
C LEU A 24 25.70 26.16 -37.40
N ILE A 25 24.43 26.55 -37.28
CA ILE A 25 23.99 27.95 -37.38
C ILE A 25 24.61 28.78 -36.25
N VAL A 26 24.53 28.31 -35.01
CA VAL A 26 25.08 29.03 -33.84
C VAL A 26 26.61 29.09 -33.91
N PHE A 27 27.26 28.04 -34.41
CA PHE A 27 28.72 27.95 -34.54
C PHE A 27 29.29 28.98 -35.53
N GLN A 28 28.58 29.26 -36.63
CA GLN A 28 29.03 30.27 -37.59
C GLN A 28 28.89 31.72 -37.09
N VAL A 29 27.89 32.00 -36.25
CA VAL A 29 27.58 33.36 -35.79
C VAL A 29 28.34 33.74 -34.52
N ALA A 30 28.50 32.79 -33.58
CA ALA A 30 29.15 33.05 -32.30
C ALA A 30 29.79 31.75 -31.75
N PRO A 31 31.03 31.41 -32.13
CA PRO A 31 31.66 30.14 -31.77
C PRO A 31 31.83 29.95 -30.25
N GLN A 32 32.03 31.05 -29.51
CA GLN A 32 32.13 31.02 -28.05
C GLN A 32 30.80 30.66 -27.38
N ALA A 33 29.68 31.13 -27.93
CA ALA A 33 28.34 30.81 -27.44
C ALA A 33 27.90 29.38 -27.85
N ALA A 34 28.38 28.89 -29.00
CA ALA A 34 28.12 27.53 -29.46
C ALA A 34 28.76 26.48 -28.55
N ILE A 35 30.01 26.69 -28.13
CA ILE A 35 30.72 25.79 -27.21
C ILE A 35 30.04 25.80 -25.84
N ALA A 36 29.65 26.97 -25.32
CA ALA A 36 28.95 27.09 -24.05
C ALA A 36 27.61 26.33 -24.07
N ARG A 37 26.81 26.50 -25.13
CA ARG A 37 25.54 25.76 -25.30
C ARG A 37 25.78 24.25 -25.41
N PHE A 38 26.79 23.83 -26.16
CA PHE A 38 27.13 22.41 -26.29
C PHE A 38 27.49 21.77 -24.94
N CYS A 39 28.29 22.45 -24.11
CA CYS A 39 28.60 21.96 -22.77
C CYS A 39 27.37 21.88 -21.86
N VAL A 40 26.47 22.86 -21.93
CA VAL A 40 25.21 22.88 -21.17
C VAL A 40 24.30 21.73 -21.61
N ASP A 41 24.10 21.56 -22.91
CA ASP A 41 23.26 20.50 -23.47
C ASP A 41 23.82 19.11 -23.18
N LEU A 42 25.15 18.94 -23.29
CA LEU A 42 25.83 17.70 -22.94
C LEU A 42 25.70 17.39 -21.44
N GLY A 43 25.84 18.39 -20.58
CA GLY A 43 25.64 18.25 -19.14
C GLY A 43 24.20 17.85 -18.80
N ALA A 44 23.22 18.48 -19.44
CA ALA A 44 21.80 18.14 -19.29
C ALA A 44 21.51 16.70 -19.75
N LEU A 45 22.10 16.27 -20.86
CA LEU A 45 21.94 14.90 -21.37
C LEU A 45 22.55 13.87 -20.40
N LEU A 46 23.75 14.12 -19.88
CA LEU A 46 24.38 13.26 -18.88
C LEU A 46 23.56 13.19 -17.58
N ALA A 47 23.02 14.33 -17.12
CA ALA A 47 22.15 14.37 -15.95
C ALA A 47 20.86 13.56 -16.19
N LEU A 48 20.25 13.66 -17.37
CA LEU A 48 19.06 12.90 -17.73
C LEU A 48 19.34 11.40 -17.81
N VAL A 49 20.47 11.00 -18.39
CA VAL A 49 20.92 9.60 -18.39
C VAL A 49 21.15 9.11 -16.95
N ALA A 50 21.79 9.91 -16.11
CA ALA A 50 21.99 9.57 -14.70
C ALA A 50 20.66 9.39 -13.97
N ILE A 51 19.67 10.25 -14.21
CA ILE A 51 18.31 10.11 -13.65
C ILE A 51 17.68 8.82 -14.15
N VAL A 52 17.70 8.54 -15.46
CA VAL A 52 17.09 7.32 -16.04
C VAL A 52 17.76 6.04 -15.53
N VAL A 53 19.07 6.06 -15.31
CA VAL A 53 19.81 4.92 -14.72
C VAL A 53 19.54 4.80 -13.22
N ALA A 54 19.37 5.93 -12.53
CA ALA A 54 19.02 5.96 -11.11
C ALA A 54 17.55 5.64 -10.82
N VAL A 55 16.66 5.73 -11.82
CA VAL A 55 15.29 5.22 -11.71
C VAL A 55 15.40 3.71 -11.48
N PRO A 56 14.95 3.21 -10.32
CA PRO A 56 15.00 1.79 -10.03
C PRO A 56 14.22 1.07 -11.13
N LYS A 57 14.93 0.28 -11.95
CA LYS A 57 14.27 -0.66 -12.86
C LYS A 57 13.31 -1.46 -12.01
N THR A 58 12.02 -1.35 -12.29
CA THR A 58 10.98 -2.20 -11.72
C THR A 58 11.42 -3.63 -11.98
N GLN A 59 12.05 -4.26 -10.97
CA GLN A 59 12.41 -5.67 -11.03
C GLN A 59 11.11 -6.40 -11.33
N GLU A 60 11.11 -7.26 -12.34
CA GLU A 60 10.01 -8.19 -12.57
C GLU A 60 9.76 -8.89 -11.24
N LEU A 61 8.63 -8.53 -10.62
CA LEU A 61 8.24 -9.07 -9.33
C LEU A 61 8.23 -10.58 -9.48
N ARG A 62 8.94 -11.31 -8.61
CA ARG A 62 8.96 -12.79 -8.53
C ARG A 62 7.61 -13.37 -8.08
N SER A 63 6.53 -12.79 -8.56
CA SER A 63 5.14 -13.17 -8.32
C SER A 63 4.88 -14.61 -8.72
N ASP A 64 5.54 -15.12 -9.76
CA ASP A 64 5.44 -16.52 -10.17
C ASP A 64 5.98 -17.48 -9.08
N GLU A 65 7.14 -17.18 -8.50
CA GLU A 65 7.74 -18.00 -7.43
C GLU A 65 6.86 -18.03 -6.17
N VAL A 66 6.25 -16.88 -5.81
CA VAL A 66 5.32 -16.77 -4.68
C VAL A 66 4.03 -17.54 -4.97
N THR A 67 3.50 -17.44 -6.18
CA THR A 67 2.27 -18.14 -6.60
C THR A 67 2.46 -19.65 -6.57
N ASP A 68 3.60 -20.14 -7.06
CA ASP A 68 3.94 -21.55 -7.01
C ASP A 68 4.14 -22.05 -5.58
N ALA A 69 4.78 -21.24 -4.71
CA ALA A 69 4.95 -21.58 -3.30
C ALA A 69 3.61 -21.65 -2.56
N LEU A 70 2.67 -20.73 -2.83
CA LEU A 70 1.30 -20.78 -2.29
C LEU A 70 0.54 -22.02 -2.77
N ARG A 71 0.73 -22.42 -4.03
CA ARG A 71 0.12 -23.64 -4.57
C ARG A 71 0.69 -24.91 -3.93
N ASP A 72 2.00 -24.94 -3.66
CA ASP A 72 2.63 -26.04 -2.92
C ASP A 72 2.14 -26.10 -1.47
N LEU A 73 2.00 -24.94 -0.82
CA LEU A 73 1.44 -24.83 0.52
C LEU A 73 0.01 -25.39 0.59
N ALA A 74 -0.84 -25.04 -0.38
CA ALA A 74 -2.21 -25.55 -0.48
C ALA A 74 -2.28 -27.07 -0.73
N ARG A 75 -1.21 -27.66 -1.26
CA ARG A 75 -1.08 -29.12 -1.48
C ARG A 75 -0.48 -29.86 -0.29
N GLY A 76 -0.25 -29.17 0.83
CA GLY A 76 0.30 -29.76 2.05
C GLY A 76 1.82 -29.91 2.04
N LYS A 77 2.53 -29.22 1.14
CA LYS A 77 4.01 -29.23 1.09
C LYS A 77 4.55 -28.00 1.82
N TYR A 78 4.76 -28.13 3.13
CA TYR A 78 5.14 -27.01 4.00
C TYR A 78 6.65 -26.73 4.09
N GLU A 79 7.50 -27.62 3.53
CA GLU A 79 8.97 -27.53 3.63
C GLU A 79 9.59 -26.40 2.77
N ARG A 80 8.83 -25.88 1.80
CA ARG A 80 9.34 -24.88 0.87
C ARG A 80 9.43 -23.52 1.56
N ARG A 81 10.65 -23.00 1.70
CA ARG A 81 10.91 -21.63 2.17
C ARG A 81 11.36 -20.75 1.03
N LEU A 82 10.86 -19.52 0.99
CA LEU A 82 11.24 -18.51 0.01
C LEU A 82 12.37 -17.64 0.61
N ALA A 83 13.42 -17.38 -0.18
CA ALA A 83 14.52 -16.51 0.24
C ALA A 83 14.18 -15.05 -0.09
N SER A 84 14.18 -14.17 0.92
CA SER A 84 14.06 -12.73 0.70
C SER A 84 15.42 -12.13 0.39
N LYS A 85 15.53 -11.36 -0.70
CA LYS A 85 16.70 -10.52 -0.96
C LYS A 85 16.56 -9.18 -0.21
N GLU A 86 17.67 -8.64 0.27
CA GLU A 86 17.69 -7.30 0.88
C GLU A 86 17.22 -6.27 -0.15
N ASN A 87 16.16 -5.51 0.19
CA ASN A 87 15.43 -4.56 -0.67
C ASN A 87 14.44 -5.16 -1.70
N ASP A 88 13.98 -6.41 -1.52
CA ASP A 88 12.91 -6.96 -2.35
C ASP A 88 11.55 -6.32 -1.96
N PRO A 89 10.78 -5.73 -2.91
CA PRO A 89 9.44 -5.21 -2.66
C PRO A 89 8.46 -6.27 -2.10
N LEU A 90 8.72 -7.56 -2.34
CA LEU A 90 7.93 -8.68 -1.82
C LEU A 90 8.46 -9.27 -0.51
N SER A 91 9.49 -8.68 0.10
CA SER A 91 10.13 -9.18 1.33
C SER A 91 9.13 -9.43 2.47
N GLY A 92 8.18 -8.52 2.70
CA GLY A 92 7.13 -8.70 3.71
C GLY A 92 6.19 -9.88 3.41
N VAL A 93 5.85 -10.10 2.14
CA VAL A 93 5.02 -11.24 1.69
C VAL A 93 5.78 -12.55 1.85
N ILE A 94 7.06 -12.57 1.49
CA ILE A 94 7.96 -13.73 1.65
C ILE A 94 8.10 -14.11 3.12
N GLN A 95 8.26 -13.13 4.01
CA GLN A 95 8.33 -13.37 5.45
C GLN A 95 7.03 -13.97 6.00
N ALA A 96 5.89 -13.35 5.67
CA ALA A 96 4.58 -13.85 6.11
C ALA A 96 4.30 -15.26 5.59
N PHE A 97 4.68 -15.56 4.35
CA PHE A 97 4.59 -16.90 3.79
C PHE A 97 5.44 -17.92 4.57
N ASN A 98 6.69 -17.58 4.87
CA ASN A 98 7.59 -18.48 5.62
C ASN A 98 7.09 -18.76 7.05
N GLU A 99 6.51 -17.76 7.72
CA GLU A 99 5.87 -17.93 9.03
C GLU A 99 4.62 -18.81 8.96
N LEU A 100 3.79 -18.62 7.93
CA LEU A 100 2.60 -19.44 7.68
C LEU A 100 2.96 -20.89 7.35
N ALA A 101 3.96 -21.10 6.50
CA ALA A 101 4.47 -22.43 6.17
C ALA A 101 5.00 -23.15 7.41
N GLY A 102 5.74 -22.45 8.27
CA GLY A 102 6.24 -23.00 9.53
C GLY A 102 5.12 -23.39 10.50
N THR A 103 4.14 -22.51 10.70
CA THR A 103 2.99 -22.80 11.60
C THR A 103 2.11 -23.94 11.09
N LEU A 104 1.91 -24.05 9.77
CA LEU A 104 1.18 -25.17 9.17
C LEU A 104 1.95 -26.48 9.26
N SER A 105 3.27 -26.46 9.03
CA SER A 105 4.15 -27.62 9.21
C SER A 105 4.10 -28.15 10.64
N ASP A 106 4.19 -27.26 11.63
CA ASP A 106 4.15 -27.59 13.05
C ASP A 106 2.82 -28.25 13.47
N ASN A 107 1.71 -27.85 12.86
CA ASN A 107 0.37 -28.38 13.15
C ASN A 107 0.05 -29.65 12.33
N ALA A 108 0.71 -29.85 11.19
CA ALA A 108 0.52 -31.02 10.35
C ALA A 108 1.27 -32.27 10.85
N ASP A 109 2.28 -32.10 11.72
CA ASP A 109 2.99 -33.22 12.34
C ASP A 109 2.32 -33.64 13.68
N PRO A 110 1.58 -34.77 13.71
CA PRO A 110 0.95 -35.27 14.93
C PRO A 110 1.95 -35.68 16.03
N GLY A 111 3.25 -35.80 15.71
CA GLY A 111 4.32 -36.05 16.69
C GLY A 111 4.65 -34.85 17.57
N ILE A 112 4.45 -33.61 17.08
CA ILE A 112 4.84 -32.38 17.78
C ILE A 112 3.88 -32.05 18.93
N HIS A 113 2.60 -32.43 18.82
CA HIS A 113 1.62 -32.27 19.90
C HIS A 113 1.99 -33.03 21.18
N ARG A 114 2.72 -34.16 21.08
CA ARG A 114 3.18 -34.92 22.25
C ARG A 114 4.37 -34.28 22.96
N LEU A 115 5.15 -33.40 22.30
CA LEU A 115 6.34 -32.79 22.90
C LEU A 115 6.05 -31.42 23.53
N LYS A 116 5.12 -30.64 22.97
CA LYS A 116 4.71 -29.35 23.58
C LYS A 116 3.97 -29.53 24.91
N SER A 117 3.25 -30.65 25.12
CA SER A 117 2.55 -30.92 26.39
C SER A 117 3.48 -31.27 27.56
N PHE A 118 4.70 -31.75 27.30
CA PHE A 118 5.65 -32.13 28.35
C PHE A 118 6.57 -30.99 28.80
N ARG A 119 6.70 -29.91 28.02
CA ARG A 119 7.66 -28.82 28.32
C ARG A 119 7.08 -27.67 29.16
N SER A 120 5.78 -27.67 29.49
CA SER A 120 5.15 -26.57 30.25
C SER A 120 5.04 -26.81 31.77
N LEU A 121 5.71 -27.81 32.35
CA LEU A 121 5.78 -28.05 33.79
C LEU A 121 7.14 -27.65 34.40
N ARG A 122 7.61 -26.44 34.08
CA ARG A 122 8.52 -25.71 34.98
C ARG A 122 7.75 -24.52 35.55
N TYR A 123 7.07 -24.78 36.66
CA TYR A 123 6.66 -23.72 37.59
C TYR A 123 7.95 -23.06 38.11
N GLU A 124 8.22 -21.83 37.66
CA GLU A 124 9.07 -20.94 38.46
C GLU A 124 8.27 -20.54 39.71
N PRO A 125 8.88 -20.54 40.91
CA PRO A 125 8.21 -20.05 42.10
C PRO A 125 8.01 -18.54 41.98
N VAL A 126 6.79 -18.13 41.68
CA VAL A 126 6.35 -16.74 41.80
C VAL A 126 6.51 -16.35 43.26
N VAL A 127 7.48 -15.48 43.53
CA VAL A 127 7.67 -14.81 44.82
C VAL A 127 6.35 -14.18 45.23
N ALA A 128 5.83 -14.59 46.38
CA ALA A 128 4.58 -14.10 46.94
C ALA A 128 4.64 -12.58 47.11
N ARG A 129 3.98 -11.86 46.21
CA ARG A 129 3.76 -10.42 46.37
C ARG A 129 2.69 -10.25 47.44
N GLN A 130 3.11 -9.68 48.56
CA GLN A 130 2.29 -9.36 49.72
C GLN A 130 1.07 -8.52 49.28
N MET A 131 -0.14 -9.05 49.46
CA MET A 131 -1.37 -8.29 49.24
C MET A 131 -1.52 -7.29 50.39
N VAL A 132 -1.28 -6.01 50.11
CA VAL A 132 -1.76 -4.91 50.95
C VAL A 132 -3.22 -4.68 50.55
N HIS A 133 -4.14 -5.04 51.44
CA HIS A 133 -5.51 -4.56 51.39
C HIS A 133 -5.52 -3.12 51.88
N GLU A 134 -5.78 -2.15 50.99
CA GLU A 134 -6.16 -0.81 51.44
C GLU A 134 -7.06 -0.08 50.43
N ALA A 135 -8.25 0.20 50.94
CA ALA A 135 -9.12 1.35 50.70
C ALA A 135 -9.52 1.76 49.26
N HIS A 136 -10.84 1.72 49.07
CA HIS A 136 -11.60 2.49 48.09
C HIS A 136 -11.03 3.89 47.84
N SER A 137 -10.61 4.13 46.61
CA SER A 137 -10.34 5.47 46.10
C SER A 137 -11.12 5.65 44.81
N PHE A 138 -12.07 6.59 44.85
CA PHE A 138 -12.79 7.14 43.72
C PHE A 138 -11.80 7.60 42.64
N HIS A 139 -11.92 7.05 41.44
CA HIS A 139 -11.27 7.62 40.25
C HIS A 139 -12.37 8.15 39.32
N PRO A 140 -12.52 9.48 39.16
CA PRO A 140 -13.21 10.05 38.02
C PRO A 140 -12.27 10.07 36.80
N GLU A 141 -12.85 9.98 35.61
CA GLU A 141 -12.23 10.28 34.30
C GLU A 141 -11.40 9.19 33.60
N LEU A 142 -12.03 8.04 33.31
CA LEU A 142 -11.79 7.37 32.04
C LEU A 142 -13.06 7.46 31.21
N GLY A 143 -12.99 8.28 30.16
CA GLY A 143 -14.10 8.60 29.27
C GLY A 143 -14.84 7.36 28.81
N GLN A 144 -16.15 7.37 29.05
CA GLN A 144 -17.08 6.41 28.50
C GLN A 144 -16.87 6.36 26.98
N VAL A 145 -16.52 5.20 26.44
CA VAL A 145 -16.67 4.95 25.00
C VAL A 145 -18.17 5.01 24.74
N GLN A 146 -18.63 6.20 24.36
CA GLN A 146 -20.02 6.48 24.05
C GLN A 146 -20.35 5.68 22.77
N PRO A 147 -21.18 4.62 22.82
CA PRO A 147 -21.66 4.01 21.59
C PRO A 147 -22.54 5.06 20.90
N LEU A 148 -22.09 5.57 19.76
CA LEU A 148 -22.84 6.54 18.96
C LEU A 148 -24.20 5.95 18.52
N PRO A 149 -25.23 6.81 18.39
CA PRO A 149 -26.62 6.38 18.27
C PRO A 149 -26.88 5.60 16.98
N ARG A 150 -27.57 4.48 17.12
CA ARG A 150 -28.12 3.70 16.00
C ARG A 150 -29.27 4.44 15.34
N ALA A 151 -29.40 4.20 14.03
CA ALA A 151 -30.48 4.52 13.10
C ALA A 151 -30.39 5.88 12.39
N PHE A 152 -29.84 5.87 11.18
CA PHE A 152 -30.08 6.91 10.18
C PHE A 152 -30.30 6.28 8.81
N GLU A 153 -31.57 6.12 8.44
CA GLU A 153 -32.00 5.79 7.08
C GLU A 153 -32.11 7.09 6.26
N GLY A 154 -31.49 7.11 5.08
CA GLY A 154 -31.82 8.00 3.96
C GLY A 154 -31.50 9.50 4.06
N ARG A 155 -31.34 10.10 5.25
CA ARG A 155 -31.15 11.57 5.40
C ARG A 155 -29.71 12.08 5.57
N ASN A 156 -28.70 11.21 5.65
CA ASN A 156 -27.38 11.59 6.18
C ASN A 156 -26.20 11.54 5.19
N LEU A 157 -26.41 11.69 3.88
CA LEU A 157 -25.27 11.86 2.94
C LEU A 157 -24.50 13.16 3.23
N ARG A 158 -25.22 14.23 3.58
CA ARG A 158 -24.63 15.52 3.96
C ARG A 158 -23.95 15.48 5.33
N ALA A 159 -24.55 14.80 6.30
CA ALA A 159 -23.94 14.60 7.62
C ALA A 159 -22.67 13.72 7.54
N LEU A 160 -22.70 12.66 6.73
CA LEU A 160 -21.54 11.79 6.47
C LEU A 160 -20.43 12.55 5.75
N TYR A 161 -20.77 13.44 4.82
CA TYR A 161 -19.80 14.34 4.20
C TYR A 161 -19.20 15.33 5.19
N GLU A 162 -20.00 15.93 6.08
CA GLU A 162 -19.49 16.84 7.11
C GLU A 162 -18.54 16.11 8.08
N GLU A 163 -18.89 14.91 8.51
CA GLU A 163 -18.03 14.05 9.33
C GLU A 163 -16.71 13.69 8.62
N PHE A 164 -16.80 13.31 7.34
CA PHE A 164 -15.64 13.03 6.50
C PHE A 164 -14.75 14.28 6.32
N ARG A 165 -15.36 15.44 6.11
CA ARG A 165 -14.69 16.74 5.96
C ARG A 165 -13.99 17.17 7.23
N GLU A 166 -14.64 17.02 8.39
CA GLU A 166 -14.06 17.32 9.70
C GLU A 166 -12.90 16.40 10.03
N ALA A 167 -13.03 15.11 9.71
CA ALA A 167 -11.95 14.15 9.83
C ALA A 167 -10.76 14.56 8.93
N HIS A 168 -10.98 14.85 7.64
CA HIS A 168 -9.92 15.28 6.71
C HIS A 168 -9.21 16.56 7.16
N LYS A 169 -9.96 17.53 7.71
CA LYS A 169 -9.40 18.79 8.24
C LYS A 169 -8.43 18.54 9.40
N LYS A 170 -8.66 17.53 10.25
CA LYS A 170 -7.76 17.16 11.35
C LYS A 170 -6.42 16.60 10.88
N PHE A 171 -6.37 16.06 9.67
CA PHE A 171 -5.15 15.49 9.05
C PHE A 171 -4.50 16.40 8.00
N GLY A 172 -4.97 17.65 7.85
CA GLY A 172 -4.37 18.64 6.95
C GLY A 172 -4.65 18.42 5.47
N ASN A 173 -5.61 17.56 5.12
CA ASN A 173 -5.98 17.27 3.73
C ASN A 173 -7.17 18.13 3.29
N GLU A 174 -7.11 18.67 2.07
CA GLU A 174 -8.23 19.40 1.48
C GLU A 174 -9.34 18.41 1.06
N PRO A 175 -10.56 18.53 1.62
CA PRO A 175 -11.65 17.65 1.29
C PRO A 175 -12.20 17.97 -0.11
N SER A 176 -12.57 16.93 -0.87
CA SER A 176 -13.23 17.07 -2.17
C SER A 176 -14.61 17.72 -2.04
N ASP A 177 -15.11 18.32 -3.12
CA ASP A 177 -16.45 18.91 -3.17
C ASP A 177 -17.55 17.88 -2.89
N PHE A 178 -18.63 18.34 -2.26
CA PHE A 178 -19.78 17.49 -1.89
C PHE A 178 -20.38 16.74 -3.08
N GLU A 179 -20.47 17.38 -4.24
CA GLU A 179 -21.04 16.76 -5.45
C GLU A 179 -20.19 15.58 -5.93
N THR A 180 -18.88 15.77 -6.03
CA THR A 180 -17.92 14.71 -6.42
C THR A 180 -17.93 13.56 -5.40
N PHE A 181 -18.03 13.88 -4.11
CA PHE A 181 -18.14 12.90 -3.04
C PHE A 181 -19.42 12.07 -3.14
N ALA A 182 -20.57 12.72 -3.36
CA ALA A 182 -21.86 12.06 -3.49
C ALA A 182 -21.91 11.15 -4.72
N GLU A 183 -21.45 11.62 -5.89
CA GLU A 183 -21.38 10.78 -7.10
C GLU A 183 -20.49 9.55 -6.91
N THR A 184 -19.34 9.73 -6.27
CA THR A 184 -18.39 8.62 -6.02
C THR A 184 -19.00 7.58 -5.09
N LEU A 185 -19.67 8.03 -4.02
CA LEU A 185 -20.36 7.14 -3.09
C LEU A 185 -21.54 6.40 -3.71
N ASP A 186 -22.34 7.07 -4.55
CA ASP A 186 -23.48 6.45 -5.22
C ASP A 186 -23.02 5.36 -6.20
N ARG A 187 -21.98 5.63 -7.00
CA ARG A 187 -21.37 4.61 -7.88
C ARG A 187 -20.82 3.42 -7.11
N ALA A 188 -20.05 3.68 -6.05
CA ALA A 188 -19.50 2.62 -5.20
C ALA A 188 -20.60 1.79 -4.52
N ARG A 189 -21.71 2.44 -4.12
CA ARG A 189 -22.88 1.76 -3.54
C ARG A 189 -23.50 0.79 -4.53
N GLU A 190 -23.77 1.23 -5.76
CA GLU A 190 -24.38 0.40 -6.80
C GLU A 190 -23.50 -0.80 -7.15
N GLU A 191 -22.20 -0.58 -7.28
CA GLU A 191 -21.23 -1.64 -7.57
C GLU A 191 -21.18 -2.69 -6.46
N LEU A 192 -21.09 -2.27 -5.20
CA LEU A 192 -21.07 -3.17 -4.04
C LEU A 192 -22.39 -3.92 -3.86
N MET A 193 -23.53 -3.26 -4.12
CA MET A 193 -24.85 -3.92 -4.11
C MET A 193 -24.93 -5.03 -5.16
N LYS A 194 -24.46 -4.74 -6.39
CA LYS A 194 -24.43 -5.71 -7.49
C LYS A 194 -23.46 -6.87 -7.21
N GLN A 195 -22.28 -6.58 -6.69
CA GLN A 195 -21.24 -7.58 -6.43
C GLN A 195 -21.60 -8.52 -5.29
N HIS A 196 -22.17 -7.99 -4.20
CA HIS A 196 -22.48 -8.77 -3.00
C HIS A 196 -23.94 -9.23 -2.91
N GLN A 197 -24.77 -8.90 -3.91
CA GLN A 197 -26.21 -9.21 -3.95
C GLN A 197 -26.95 -8.80 -2.66
N VAL A 198 -26.61 -7.63 -2.13
CA VAL A 198 -27.17 -7.12 -0.87
C VAL A 198 -28.24 -6.04 -1.13
N LYS A 199 -29.22 -5.95 -0.23
CA LYS A 199 -30.34 -5.00 -0.36
C LYS A 199 -29.92 -3.55 -0.14
N SER A 200 -28.92 -3.30 0.71
CA SER A 200 -28.36 -1.97 0.89
C SER A 200 -26.92 -2.02 1.41
N VAL A 201 -26.15 -0.98 1.09
CA VAL A 201 -24.80 -0.76 1.59
C VAL A 201 -24.77 0.56 2.33
N ARG A 202 -24.21 0.56 3.55
CA ARG A 202 -24.00 1.75 4.37
C ARG A 202 -22.52 2.07 4.43
N PHE A 203 -22.16 3.35 4.49
CA PHE A 203 -20.76 3.76 4.64
C PHE A 203 -20.58 4.36 6.04
N GLU A 204 -19.45 4.04 6.67
CA GLU A 204 -19.03 4.61 7.94
C GLU A 204 -17.65 5.26 7.74
N VAL A 205 -17.43 6.44 8.33
CA VAL A 205 -16.11 7.10 8.32
C VAL A 205 -15.24 6.40 9.37
N VAL A 206 -14.08 5.89 8.95
CA VAL A 206 -13.14 5.19 9.83
C VAL A 206 -11.75 5.78 9.66
N LEU A 207 -11.01 5.85 10.76
CA LEU A 207 -9.59 6.22 10.76
C LEU A 207 -8.78 4.92 10.70
N GLU A 208 -8.18 4.63 9.55
CA GLU A 208 -7.29 3.47 9.37
C GLU A 208 -5.89 3.98 9.02
N SER A 209 -4.88 3.57 9.79
CA SER A 209 -3.46 3.87 9.53
C SER A 209 -3.09 5.36 9.44
N GLY A 210 -3.87 6.24 10.09
CA GLY A 210 -3.64 7.69 10.06
C GLY A 210 -4.28 8.39 8.85
N GLU A 211 -5.06 7.67 8.05
CA GLU A 211 -5.84 8.21 6.94
C GLU A 211 -7.35 8.07 7.21
N VAL A 212 -8.13 9.01 6.67
CA VAL A 212 -9.58 8.99 6.75
C VAL A 212 -10.12 8.16 5.59
N ALA A 213 -10.79 7.05 5.89
CA ALA A 213 -11.35 6.14 4.90
C ALA A 213 -12.85 5.96 5.08
N LEU A 214 -13.54 5.59 4.01
CA LEU A 214 -14.95 5.19 4.04
C LEU A 214 -15.05 3.68 3.99
N ARG A 215 -15.61 3.07 5.04
CA ARG A 215 -15.78 1.62 5.12
C ARG A 215 -17.20 1.23 4.74
N PRO A 216 -17.41 0.39 3.71
CA PRO A 216 -18.72 -0.13 3.40
C PRO A 216 -19.14 -1.23 4.39
N ARG A 217 -20.39 -1.15 4.85
CA ARG A 217 -21.09 -2.16 5.64
C ARG A 217 -22.29 -2.68 4.87
N LEU A 218 -22.22 -3.96 4.54
CA LEU A 218 -23.29 -4.66 3.82
C LEU A 218 -24.44 -4.94 4.79
N VAL A 219 -25.65 -4.49 4.44
CA VAL A 219 -26.87 -4.81 5.18
C VAL A 219 -27.64 -5.84 4.34
N ARG A 220 -27.70 -7.07 4.83
CA ARG A 220 -28.42 -8.19 4.19
C ARG A 220 -29.90 -8.18 4.55
#